data_AF-A0A7J7XY95-F1
#
_entry.id   AF-A0A7J7XY95-F1
#
_cell.length_a   1.000
_cell.length_b   1.000
_cell.length_c   1.000
_cell.angle_alpha   90.00
_cell.angle_beta   90.00
_cell.angle_gamma   90.00
#
_symmetry.space_group_name_H-M   'P 1'
#
loop_
_entity.id
_entity.type
_entity.pdbx_description
1 polymer ?
#
loop_
_entity_poly.entity_id
_entity_poly.type
_entity_poly.pdbx_seq_one_letter_code
_entity_poly.pdbx_strand_id
1 'polypeptide(L)'
;MNESLRLFPIAGRLERLCKKDVEINGVFIPKGTVVMVPTFILHLDPTYWTEPEEFRPERFSKENKDRINPYIYTPFGSGPRNCIGMRFALMNMKIALVRVLQNFSFKPCKETQIPVELDFQGIIQPKKPIVLKAELRDGTVSGA
;
A
#
# COMPACT_ATOMS: atom_id res chain seq x y z
N MET A 1 -3.65 7.11 3.54
CA MET A 1 -3.52 6.44 2.22
C MET A 1 -2.11 5.93 1.99
N ASN A 2 -1.10 6.79 1.80
CA ASN A 2 0.24 6.34 1.43
C ASN A 2 0.86 5.36 2.44
N GLU A 3 0.85 5.70 3.72
CA GLU A 3 1.39 4.81 4.76
C GLU A 3 0.65 3.47 4.85
N SER A 4 -0.68 3.47 4.61
CA SER A 4 -1.46 2.23 4.52
C SER A 4 -1.01 1.36 3.35
N LEU A 5 -0.74 1.97 2.19
CA LEU A 5 -0.24 1.27 1.01
C LEU A 5 1.22 0.81 1.15
N ARG A 6 2.01 1.45 2.03
CA ARG A 6 3.36 1.02 2.37
C ARG A 6 3.34 -0.27 3.20
N LEU A 7 2.54 -0.30 4.27
CA LEU A 7 2.44 -1.49 5.12
C LEU A 7 1.68 -2.64 4.45
N PHE A 8 0.68 -2.30 3.63
CA PHE A 8 -0.23 -3.27 3.01
C PHE A 8 -0.35 -3.05 1.49
N PRO A 9 0.73 -3.22 0.71
CA PRO A 9 0.67 -3.10 -0.74
C PRO A 9 -0.17 -4.26 -1.31
N ILE A 10 -1.12 -3.96 -2.21
CA ILE A 10 -2.01 -4.98 -2.79
C ILE A 10 -1.21 -6.04 -3.56
N ALA A 11 -0.21 -5.59 -4.34
CA ALA A 11 0.75 -6.45 -5.01
C ALA A 11 2.05 -6.49 -4.20
N GLY A 12 2.32 -7.63 -3.55
CA GLY A 12 3.54 -7.80 -2.76
C GLY A 12 4.83 -7.84 -3.59
N ARG A 13 4.70 -8.09 -4.90
CA ARG A 13 5.81 -8.10 -5.86
C ARG A 13 5.37 -7.62 -7.25
N LEU A 14 6.32 -7.11 -8.01
CA LEU A 14 6.15 -6.72 -9.41
C LEU A 14 7.06 -7.58 -10.29
N GLU A 15 6.54 -8.12 -11.39
CA GLU A 15 7.27 -9.10 -12.20
C GLU A 15 7.35 -8.69 -13.67
N ARG A 16 8.46 -9.01 -14.32
CA ARG A 16 8.63 -8.91 -15.78
C ARG A 16 9.37 -10.13 -16.29
N LEU A 17 8.85 -10.74 -17.35
CA LEU A 17 9.58 -11.78 -18.08
C LEU A 17 10.63 -11.12 -18.99
N CYS A 18 11.89 -11.49 -18.81
CA CYS A 18 12.99 -11.07 -19.65
C CYS A 18 12.88 -11.70 -21.04
N LYS A 19 12.75 -10.88 -22.09
CA LYS A 19 12.49 -11.37 -23.47
C LYS A 19 13.74 -11.59 -24.31
N LYS A 20 14.90 -11.13 -23.85
CA LYS A 20 16.20 -11.25 -24.50
C LYS A 20 17.30 -11.20 -23.45
N ASP A 21 18.45 -11.79 -23.74
CA ASP A 21 19.63 -11.65 -22.90
C ASP A 21 19.99 -10.16 -22.79
N VAL A 22 20.27 -9.71 -21.57
CA VAL A 22 20.56 -8.32 -21.29
C VAL A 22 21.48 -8.20 -20.07
N GLU A 23 22.35 -7.20 -20.07
CA GLU A 23 23.11 -6.81 -18.89
C GLU A 23 22.53 -5.52 -18.31
N ILE A 24 22.25 -5.49 -17.00
CA ILE A 24 21.75 -4.32 -16.29
C ILE A 24 22.63 -4.11 -15.07
N ASN A 25 23.27 -2.93 -14.96
CA ASN A 25 24.17 -2.58 -13.85
C ASN A 25 25.26 -3.65 -13.57
N GLY A 26 25.86 -4.22 -14.63
CA GLY A 26 26.87 -5.28 -14.48
C GLY A 26 26.32 -6.68 -14.19
N VAL A 27 24.99 -6.85 -14.14
CA VAL A 27 24.33 -8.14 -13.91
C VAL A 27 23.76 -8.68 -15.21
N PHE A 28 24.26 -9.83 -15.67
CA PHE A 28 23.72 -10.54 -16.82
C PHE A 28 22.41 -11.26 -16.46
N ILE A 29 21.35 -10.99 -17.23
CA ILE A 29 20.02 -11.56 -17.07
C ILE A 29 19.66 -12.32 -18.36
N PRO A 30 19.62 -13.66 -18.32
CA PRO A 30 19.23 -14.47 -19.46
C PRO A 30 17.77 -14.25 -19.88
N LYS A 31 17.50 -14.41 -21.17
CA LYS A 31 16.14 -14.54 -21.72
C LYS A 31 15.38 -15.65 -21.01
N GLY A 32 14.11 -15.40 -20.73
CA GLY A 32 13.23 -16.33 -20.01
C GLY A 32 13.26 -16.15 -18.49
N THR A 33 14.19 -15.37 -17.94
CA THR A 33 14.22 -15.06 -16.51
C THR A 33 13.05 -14.18 -16.11
N VAL A 34 12.35 -14.52 -15.02
CA VAL A 34 11.39 -13.61 -14.39
C VAL A 34 12.14 -12.68 -13.44
N VAL A 35 12.21 -11.41 -13.80
CA VAL A 35 12.77 -10.37 -12.93
C VAL A 35 11.67 -9.88 -12.00
N MET A 36 11.93 -9.92 -10.70
CA MET A 36 10.96 -9.62 -9.65
C MET A 36 11.46 -8.49 -8.75
N VAL A 37 10.59 -7.52 -8.46
CA VAL A 37 10.82 -6.46 -7.47
C VAL A 37 9.99 -6.78 -6.22
N PRO A 38 10.62 -7.02 -5.05
CA PRO A 38 9.92 -7.44 -3.84
C PRO A 38 9.33 -6.24 -3.09
N THR A 39 8.29 -5.62 -3.66
CA THR A 39 7.65 -4.40 -3.14
C THR A 39 7.33 -4.45 -1.64
N PHE A 40 6.73 -5.54 -1.14
CA PHE A 40 6.40 -5.68 0.28
C PHE A 40 7.64 -5.59 1.18
N ILE A 41 8.72 -6.27 0.79
CA ILE A 41 9.98 -6.27 1.54
C ILE A 41 10.65 -4.90 1.48
N LEU A 42 10.72 -4.28 0.30
CA LEU A 42 11.29 -2.93 0.13
C LEU A 42 10.53 -1.86 0.93
N HIS A 43 9.23 -2.04 1.13
CA HIS A 43 8.41 -1.14 1.94
C HIS A 43 8.64 -1.27 3.44
N LEU A 44 9.22 -2.38 3.89
CA LEU A 44 9.55 -2.66 5.29
C LEU A 44 11.07 -2.67 5.57
N ASP A 45 11.90 -2.35 4.58
CA ASP A 45 13.35 -2.39 4.73
C ASP A 45 13.84 -1.25 5.66
N PRO A 46 14.47 -1.56 6.80
CA PRO A 46 14.94 -0.56 7.76
C PRO A 46 16.01 0.39 7.20
N THR A 47 16.65 0.02 6.09
CA THR A 47 17.58 0.89 5.35
C THR A 47 16.90 2.16 4.83
N TYR A 48 15.61 2.06 4.47
CA TYR A 48 14.83 3.18 3.90
C TYR A 48 13.78 3.71 4.86
N TRP A 49 13.39 2.93 5.87
CA TRP A 49 12.28 3.27 6.77
C TRP A 49 12.67 3.05 8.24
N THR A 50 12.82 4.13 9.02
CA THR A 50 13.01 4.04 10.48
C THR A 50 11.79 3.43 11.15
N GLU A 51 11.90 2.41 12.02
CA GLU A 51 10.74 1.71 12.62
C GLU A 51 9.74 1.22 11.54
N PRO A 52 10.18 0.37 10.60
CA PRO A 52 9.44 0.09 9.36
C PRO A 52 8.06 -0.52 9.57
N GLU A 53 7.86 -1.26 10.66
CA GLU A 53 6.59 -1.94 10.96
C GLU A 53 5.54 -1.00 11.58
N GLU A 54 5.96 0.16 12.08
CA GLU A 54 5.07 1.13 12.71
C GLU A 54 4.30 1.96 11.67
N PHE A 55 3.00 2.15 11.93
CA PHE A 55 2.15 3.02 11.12
C PHE A 55 2.43 4.48 11.45
N ARG A 56 3.24 5.15 10.62
CA ARG A 56 3.65 6.55 10.81
C ARG A 56 3.32 7.41 9.58
N PRO A 57 2.11 7.99 9.49
CA PRO A 57 1.69 8.80 8.33
C PRO A 57 2.62 9.97 8.00
N GLU A 58 3.29 10.53 9.01
CA GLU A 58 4.21 11.67 8.89
C GLU A 58 5.43 11.41 7.99
N ARG A 59 5.75 10.14 7.69
CA ARG A 59 6.77 9.81 6.66
C ARG A 59 6.44 10.44 5.31
N PHE A 60 5.15 10.58 5.00
CA PHE A 60 4.64 11.10 3.74
C PHE A 60 4.19 12.57 3.87
N SER A 61 4.65 13.30 4.89
CA SER A 61 4.43 14.74 5.02
C SER A 61 5.08 15.50 3.85
N LYS A 62 4.73 16.78 3.69
CA LYS A 62 5.29 17.60 2.60
C LYS A 62 6.80 17.73 2.71
N GLU A 63 7.31 17.83 3.93
CA GLU A 63 8.72 18.02 4.29
C GLU A 63 9.56 16.77 4.01
N ASN A 64 8.96 15.58 4.16
CA ASN A 64 9.65 14.30 4.00
C ASN A 64 9.48 13.69 2.60
N LYS A 65 8.49 14.14 1.82
CA LYS A 65 8.09 13.51 0.55
C LYS A 65 9.25 13.34 -0.44
N ASP A 66 10.13 14.32 -0.55
CA ASP A 66 11.25 14.30 -1.50
C ASP A 66 12.39 13.35 -1.07
N ARG A 67 12.37 12.87 0.17
CA ARG A 67 13.34 11.88 0.70
C ARG A 67 12.96 10.44 0.33
N ILE A 68 11.72 10.21 -0.11
CA ILE A 68 11.25 8.87 -0.43
C ILE A 68 11.68 8.50 -1.84
N ASN A 69 12.51 7.47 -1.96
CA ASN A 69 12.94 6.96 -3.26
C ASN A 69 11.73 6.36 -4.02
N PRO A 70 11.39 6.86 -5.22
CA PRO A 70 10.21 6.41 -5.98
C PRO A 70 10.32 4.97 -6.50
N TYR A 71 11.52 4.37 -6.49
CA TYR A 71 11.75 2.98 -6.85
C TYR A 71 11.72 2.01 -5.65
N ILE A 72 11.76 2.55 -4.43
CA ILE A 72 11.51 1.78 -3.20
C ILE A 72 10.00 1.78 -2.91
N TYR A 73 9.37 2.96 -2.90
CA TYR A 73 7.93 3.08 -2.67
C TYR A 73 7.12 2.96 -3.97
N THR A 74 6.80 1.73 -4.38
CA THR A 74 6.10 1.38 -5.63
C THR A 74 4.70 0.73 -5.47
N PRO A 75 3.77 1.25 -4.65
CA PRO A 75 2.47 0.61 -4.38
C PRO A 75 1.55 0.51 -5.61
N PHE A 76 1.80 1.33 -6.65
CA PHE A 76 1.07 1.32 -7.92
C PHE A 76 1.97 0.91 -9.09
N GLY A 77 3.13 0.32 -8.80
CA GLY A 77 4.17 0.06 -9.79
C GLY A 77 4.82 1.32 -10.35
N SER A 78 5.62 1.15 -11.41
CA SER A 78 6.34 2.24 -12.08
C SER A 78 6.47 1.96 -13.58
N GLY A 79 6.81 3.02 -14.34
CA GLY A 79 6.98 2.98 -15.79
C GLY A 79 5.68 2.80 -16.59
N PRO A 80 5.79 2.45 -17.89
CA PRO A 80 4.64 2.39 -18.83
C PRO A 80 3.57 1.34 -18.49
N ARG A 81 3.87 0.43 -17.55
CA ARG A 81 2.97 -0.64 -17.07
C ARG A 81 2.63 -0.44 -15.59
N ASN A 82 2.64 0.80 -15.11
CA ASN A 82 2.11 1.15 -13.80
C ASN A 82 0.58 1.05 -13.78
N CYS A 83 -0.02 1.20 -12.61
CA CYS A 83 -1.47 1.15 -12.46
C CYS A 83 -2.13 2.37 -13.14
N ILE A 84 -2.82 2.12 -14.25
CA ILE A 84 -3.62 3.13 -14.95
C ILE A 84 -4.73 3.73 -14.06
N GLY A 85 -5.23 2.94 -13.09
CA GLY A 85 -6.27 3.34 -12.15
C GLY A 85 -5.77 4.13 -10.93
N MET A 86 -4.47 4.40 -10.78
CA MET A 86 -3.90 5.02 -9.57
C MET A 86 -4.64 6.30 -9.14
N ARG A 87 -4.84 7.24 -10.06
CA ARG A 87 -5.49 8.52 -9.74
C ARG A 87 -6.96 8.35 -9.39
N PHE A 88 -7.66 7.49 -10.14
CA PHE A 88 -9.06 7.15 -9.88
C PHE A 88 -9.23 6.52 -8.50
N ALA A 89 -8.43 5.51 -8.18
CA ALA A 89 -8.49 4.80 -6.91
C ALA A 89 -8.19 5.74 -5.72
N LEU A 90 -7.14 6.56 -5.81
CA LEU A 90 -6.81 7.53 -4.77
C LEU A 90 -7.92 8.57 -4.55
N MET A 91 -8.56 9.05 -5.63
CA MET A 91 -9.70 9.96 -5.53
C MET A 91 -10.90 9.28 -4.88
N ASN A 92 -11.29 8.11 -5.40
CA ASN A 92 -12.44 7.35 -4.92
C ASN A 92 -12.30 6.98 -3.43
N MET A 93 -11.15 6.44 -3.02
CA MET A 93 -10.88 6.10 -1.62
C MET A 93 -10.91 7.32 -0.70
N LYS A 94 -10.35 8.47 -1.13
CA LYS A 94 -10.41 9.71 -0.34
C LYS A 94 -11.84 10.21 -0.16
N ILE A 95 -12.65 10.20 -1.22
CA ILE A 95 -14.06 10.60 -1.14
C ILE A 95 -14.81 9.68 -0.19
N ALA A 96 -14.64 8.36 -0.32
CA ALA A 96 -15.27 7.39 0.57
C ALA A 96 -14.85 7.62 2.03
N LEU A 97 -13.55 7.77 2.31
CA LEU A 97 -13.06 8.04 3.66
C LEU A 97 -13.62 9.33 4.25
N VAL A 98 -13.64 10.42 3.48
CA VAL A 98 -14.23 11.69 3.95
C VAL A 98 -15.70 11.52 4.31
N ARG A 99 -16.50 10.92 3.41
CA ARG A 99 -17.94 10.74 3.64
C ARG A 99 -18.24 9.85 4.84
N VAL A 100 -17.49 8.76 4.99
CA VAL A 100 -17.69 7.83 6.09
C VAL A 100 -17.23 8.47 7.41
N LEU A 101 -16.03 9.07 7.46
CA LEU A 101 -15.46 9.64 8.69
C LEU A 101 -16.15 10.93 9.17
N GLN A 102 -16.87 11.63 8.29
CA GLN A 102 -17.75 12.75 8.67
C GLN A 102 -18.94 12.29 9.53
N ASN A 103 -19.41 11.05 9.33
CA ASN A 103 -20.63 10.56 9.97
C ASN A 103 -20.35 9.51 11.05
N PHE A 104 -19.24 8.77 10.93
CA PHE A 104 -18.93 7.64 11.81
C PHE A 104 -17.52 7.73 12.39
N SER A 105 -17.39 7.25 13.62
CA SER A 105 -16.13 6.84 14.24
C SER A 105 -16.06 5.31 14.26
N PHE A 106 -14.88 4.76 13.98
CA PHE A 106 -14.66 3.30 14.02
C PHE A 106 -13.85 2.91 15.25
N LYS A 107 -14.29 1.85 15.92
CA LYS A 107 -13.59 1.27 17.07
C LYS A 107 -13.46 -0.25 16.91
N PRO A 108 -12.38 -0.87 17.42
CA PRO A 108 -12.33 -2.31 17.59
C PRO A 108 -13.49 -2.82 18.46
N CYS A 109 -13.92 -4.05 18.20
CA CYS A 109 -14.89 -4.81 18.98
C CYS A 109 -14.32 -6.19 19.31
N LYS A 110 -15.08 -7.04 20.01
CA LYS A 110 -14.60 -8.38 20.45
C LYS A 110 -14.21 -9.27 19.27
N GLU A 111 -14.81 -9.02 18.10
CA GLU A 111 -14.60 -9.75 16.86
C GLU A 111 -13.42 -9.19 16.04
N THR A 112 -12.87 -8.02 16.40
CA THR A 112 -11.74 -7.42 15.69
C THR A 112 -10.46 -8.18 16.01
N GLN A 113 -9.83 -8.78 14.98
CA GLN A 113 -8.52 -9.39 15.14
C GLN A 113 -7.42 -8.32 15.19
N ILE A 114 -6.68 -8.27 16.29
CA ILE A 114 -5.53 -7.39 16.48
C ILE A 114 -4.35 -8.24 17.01
N PRO A 115 -3.17 -8.24 16.35
CA PRO A 115 -2.87 -7.58 15.07
C PRO A 115 -3.57 -8.27 13.88
N VAL A 116 -3.66 -7.55 12.75
CA VAL A 116 -4.18 -8.12 11.51
C VAL A 116 -3.19 -9.15 10.96
N GLU A 117 -3.64 -10.39 10.78
CA GLU A 117 -2.88 -11.43 10.08
C GLU A 117 -3.17 -11.32 8.59
N LEU A 118 -2.11 -11.37 7.78
CA LEU A 118 -2.21 -11.29 6.34
C LEU A 118 -2.18 -12.67 5.70
N ASP A 119 -2.91 -12.79 4.60
CA ASP A 119 -2.76 -13.83 3.60
C ASP A 119 -2.02 -13.24 2.39
N PHE A 120 -1.06 -14.02 1.88
CA PHE A 120 -0.19 -13.66 0.77
C PHE A 120 -0.51 -14.49 -0.50
N GLN A 121 -1.61 -15.26 -0.47
CA GLN A 121 -2.03 -16.08 -1.60
C GLN A 121 -2.68 -15.21 -2.70
N GLY A 122 -1.86 -14.74 -3.64
CA GLY A 122 -2.29 -13.85 -4.72
C GLY A 122 -2.15 -12.39 -4.35
N ILE A 123 -3.27 -11.69 -4.14
CA ILE A 123 -3.25 -10.31 -3.60
C ILE A 123 -3.10 -10.35 -2.09
N ILE A 124 -2.38 -9.38 -1.53
CA ILE A 124 -2.26 -9.25 -0.07
C ILE A 124 -3.61 -8.82 0.49
N GLN A 125 -4.13 -9.61 1.44
CA GLN A 125 -5.40 -9.36 2.09
C GLN A 125 -5.39 -9.85 3.54
N PRO A 126 -6.32 -9.38 4.40
CA PRO A 126 -6.50 -9.95 5.73
C PRO A 126 -6.93 -11.43 5.65
N LYS A 127 -6.35 -12.28 6.51
CA LYS A 127 -6.71 -13.71 6.61
C LYS A 127 -8.12 -13.93 7.17
N LYS A 128 -8.61 -12.98 7.98
CA LYS A 128 -9.99 -12.93 8.46
C LYS A 128 -10.61 -11.58 8.08
N PRO A 129 -11.95 -11.52 7.86
CA PRO A 129 -12.62 -10.26 7.61
C PRO A 129 -12.31 -9.21 8.69
N ILE A 130 -12.10 -7.95 8.27
CA ILE A 130 -11.93 -6.83 9.21
C ILE A 130 -13.32 -6.45 9.74
N VAL A 131 -13.55 -6.73 11.03
CA VAL A 131 -14.79 -6.36 11.72
C VAL A 131 -14.50 -5.19 12.65
N LEU A 132 -15.27 -4.11 12.53
CA LEU A 132 -15.18 -2.90 13.35
C LEU A 132 -16.58 -2.45 13.77
N LYS A 133 -16.69 -1.83 14.95
CA LYS A 133 -17.90 -1.12 15.37
C LYS A 133 -17.90 0.29 14.78
N ALA A 134 -19.00 0.67 14.13
CA ALA A 134 -19.24 2.04 13.68
C ALA A 134 -20.15 2.77 14.69
N GLU A 135 -19.75 3.95 15.12
CA GLU A 135 -20.51 4.81 16.04
C GLU A 135 -20.79 6.15 15.34
N LEU A 136 -22.01 6.66 15.39
CA LEU A 136 -22.34 7.97 14.81
C LEU A 136 -21.56 9.08 15.51
N ARG A 137 -21.14 10.10 14.76
CA ARG A 137 -20.52 11.31 15.32
C ARG A 137 -21.57 12.39 15.58
N ASP A 138 -21.39 13.12 16.67
CA ASP A 138 -22.16 14.34 16.93
C ASP A 138 -21.88 15.36 15.81
N GLY A 139 -22.94 15.87 15.19
CA GLY A 139 -22.83 16.77 14.02
C GLY A 139 -22.83 16.09 12.65
N THR A 140 -23.39 14.87 12.54
CA THR A 140 -23.69 14.22 11.25
C THR A 140 -24.29 15.21 10.28
N VAL A 141 -23.67 15.35 9.10
CA VAL A 141 -24.19 16.18 8.02
C VAL A 141 -25.40 15.46 7.44
N SER A 142 -26.59 15.77 7.98
CA SER A 142 -27.87 15.36 7.42
C SER A 142 -28.07 16.10 6.09
N GLY A 143 -27.50 15.59 5.01
CA GLY A 143 -27.57 16.26 3.72
C GLY A 143 -26.81 15.53 2.63
N ALA A 144 -27.46 14.50 2.09
CA ALA A 144 -27.30 14.08 0.70
C ALA A 144 -28.66 14.21 0.03
#